data_AF-A0A933YL65-F1
#
_entry.id   AF-A0A933YL65-F1
#
_cell.length_a   1.000
_cell.length_b   1.000
_cell.length_c   1.000
_cell.angle_alpha   90.00
_cell.angle_beta   90.00
_cell.angle_gamma   90.00
#
_symmetry.space_group_name_H-M   'P 1'
#
loop_
_entity.id
_entity.type
_entity.pdbx_description
1 polymer ?
#
loop_
_entity_poly.entity_id
_entity_poly.type
_entity_poly.pdbx_seq_one_letter_code
_entity_poly.pdbx_strand_id
1 'polypeptide(L)'
;MPTPESERMVASLGVSPTVMGMLTVSSILGAVFILFPKPFVEGNLVNAAGAMVMAYYFWSSGNMQTVLIEIPFFLVPFLMIYLRHPFAK
;
A
#
# COMPACT_ATOMS: atom_id res chain seq x y z
N MET A 1 16.55 8.02 12.55
CA MET A 1 15.57 7.80 13.63
C MET A 1 14.26 8.47 13.23
N PRO A 2 13.10 7.87 13.53
CA PRO A 2 11.80 8.56 13.38
C PRO A 2 11.82 9.88 14.17
N THR A 3 11.15 10.90 13.67
CA THR A 3 10.96 12.14 14.44
C THR A 3 9.81 11.96 15.42
N PRO A 4 9.79 12.69 16.56
CA PRO A 4 8.65 12.66 17.49
C PRO A 4 7.30 12.98 16.82
N GLU A 5 7.33 13.71 15.71
CA GLU A 5 6.15 14.04 14.90
C GLU A 5 5.66 12.85 14.06
N SER A 6 6.57 12.11 13.40
CA SER A 6 6.20 10.89 12.67
C SER A 6 5.64 9.80 13.59
N GLU A 7 6.15 9.69 14.82
CA GLU A 7 5.65 8.73 15.81
C GLU A 7 4.23 9.07 16.26
N ARG A 8 3.94 10.36 16.46
CA ARG A 8 2.59 10.85 16.79
C ARG A 8 1.62 10.65 15.64
N MET A 9 2.06 10.87 14.41
CA MET A 9 1.24 10.62 13.23
C MET A 9 0.83 9.14 13.16
N VAL A 10 1.78 8.21 13.26
CA VAL A 10 1.48 6.78 13.24
C VAL A 10 0.57 6.37 14.41
N ALA A 11 0.83 6.90 15.61
CA ALA A 11 -0.04 6.66 16.77
C ALA A 11 -1.47 7.18 16.55
N SER A 12 -1.64 8.33 15.88
CA SER A 12 -2.94 8.94 15.60
C SER A 12 -3.80 8.15 14.60
N LEU A 13 -3.18 7.28 13.79
CA LEU A 13 -3.90 6.43 12.82
C LEU A 13 -4.60 5.24 13.47
N GLY A 14 -4.28 4.91 14.73
CA GLY A 14 -4.84 3.73 15.40
C GLY A 14 -4.38 2.39 14.80
N VAL A 15 -3.33 2.40 13.99
CA VAL A 15 -2.76 1.19 13.38
C VAL A 15 -1.93 0.46 14.44
N SER A 16 -2.25 -0.82 14.68
CA SER A 16 -1.45 -1.62 15.61
C SER A 16 -0.06 -1.92 15.02
N PRO A 17 0.98 -2.08 15.87
CA PRO A 17 2.32 -2.44 15.38
C PRO A 17 2.33 -3.73 14.55
N THR A 18 1.47 -4.69 14.89
CA THR A 18 1.29 -5.92 14.14
C THR A 18 0.80 -5.66 12.72
N VAL A 19 -0.24 -4.84 12.56
CA VAL A 19 -0.78 -4.49 11.23
C VAL A 19 0.27 -3.74 10.41
N MET A 20 0.98 -2.80 11.03
CA MET A 20 2.08 -2.07 10.37
C MET A 20 3.19 -3.02 9.88
N GLY A 21 3.57 -3.99 10.71
CA GLY A 21 4.55 -5.02 10.33
C GLY A 21 4.06 -5.90 9.19
N MET A 22 2.80 -6.35 9.24
CA MET A 22 2.19 -7.14 8.16
C MET A 22 2.13 -6.37 6.84
N LEU A 23 1.75 -5.09 6.88
CA LEU A 23 1.73 -4.22 5.70
C LEU A 23 3.14 -4.06 5.11
N THR A 24 4.14 -3.84 5.96
CA THR A 24 5.54 -3.70 5.53
C THR A 24 6.04 -4.96 4.80
N VAL A 25 5.83 -6.14 5.40
CA VAL A 25 6.21 -7.41 4.79
C VAL A 25 5.44 -7.66 3.49
N SER A 26 4.14 -7.38 3.48
CA SER A 26 3.29 -7.54 2.30
C SER A 26 3.70 -6.61 1.15
N SER A 27 4.05 -5.36 1.43
CA SER A 27 4.56 -4.42 0.41
C SER A 27 5.88 -4.89 -0.19
N ILE A 28 6.80 -5.43 0.61
CA ILE A 28 8.05 -6.00 0.08
C ILE A 28 7.75 -7.22 -0.79
N LEU A 29 6.87 -8.12 -0.35
CA LEU A 29 6.47 -9.29 -1.14
C LEU A 29 5.79 -8.89 -2.46
N GLY A 30 4.88 -7.93 -2.42
CA GLY A 30 4.24 -7.37 -3.60
C GLY A 30 5.25 -6.76 -4.57
N ALA A 31 6.22 -5.99 -4.05
CA ALA A 31 7.31 -5.43 -4.84
C ALA A 31 8.19 -6.50 -5.50
N VAL A 32 8.46 -7.62 -4.83
CA VAL A 32 9.20 -8.75 -5.43
C VAL A 32 8.36 -9.43 -6.51
N PHE A 33 7.07 -9.64 -6.27
CA PHE A 33 6.19 -10.33 -7.21
C PHE A 33 6.02 -9.56 -8.52
N ILE A 34 5.91 -8.24 -8.49
CA ILE A 34 5.78 -7.44 -9.72
C ILE A 34 7.00 -7.49 -10.63
N LEU A 35 8.17 -7.95 -10.16
CA LEU A 35 9.38 -8.09 -10.98
C LEU A 35 9.34 -9.32 -11.90
N PHE A 36 8.47 -10.29 -11.59
CA PHE A 36 8.38 -11.53 -12.34
C PHE A 36 7.05 -11.58 -13.11
N PRO A 37 7.04 -12.02 -14.38
CA PRO A 37 5.81 -12.08 -15.17
C PRO A 37 4.74 -12.98 -14.57
N LYS A 38 5.15 -14.09 -13.94
CA LYS A 38 4.23 -15.11 -13.42
C LYS A 38 3.40 -14.61 -12.22
N PRO A 39 3.97 -14.04 -11.15
CA PRO A 39 3.22 -13.49 -10.03
C PRO A 39 2.84 -12.00 -10.18
N PHE A 40 2.95 -11.42 -11.38
CA PHE A 40 2.75 -9.96 -11.56
C PHE A 40 1.37 -9.48 -11.11
N VAL A 41 0.32 -10.25 -11.43
CA VAL A 41 -1.06 -9.91 -11.06
C VAL A 41 -1.23 -10.00 -9.55
N GLU A 42 -0.76 -11.09 -8.94
CA GLU A 42 -0.79 -11.33 -7.51
C GLU A 42 -0.02 -10.24 -6.74
N GLY A 43 1.15 -9.84 -7.23
CA GLY A 43 1.95 -8.76 -6.65
C GLY A 43 1.23 -7.43 -6.65
N ASN A 44 0.57 -7.08 -7.76
CA ASN A 44 -0.24 -5.87 -7.83
C ASN A 44 -1.51 -5.97 -6.96
N LEU A 45 -2.14 -7.13 -6.84
CA LEU A 45 -3.28 -7.33 -5.93
C LEU A 45 -2.87 -7.17 -4.46
N VAL A 46 -1.70 -7.69 -4.07
CA VAL A 46 -1.14 -7.48 -2.72
C VAL A 46 -0.89 -5.99 -2.45
N ASN A 47 -0.31 -5.27 -3.42
CA ASN A 47 -0.08 -3.83 -3.30
C ASN A 47 -1.40 -3.04 -3.22
N ALA A 48 -2.40 -3.38 -4.03
CA ALA A 48 -3.73 -2.76 -3.98
C ALA A 48 -4.42 -2.98 -2.63
N ALA A 49 -4.36 -4.20 -2.09
CA ALA A 49 -4.91 -4.53 -0.79
C ALA A 49 -4.21 -3.74 0.33
N GLY A 50 -2.88 -3.62 0.28
CA GLY A 50 -2.11 -2.80 1.23
C GLY A 50 -2.51 -1.33 1.21
N ALA A 51 -2.60 -0.73 0.02
CA ALA A 51 -3.05 0.65 -0.16
C ALA A 51 -4.49 0.86 0.35
N MET A 52 -5.40 -0.10 0.07
CA MET A 52 -6.78 -0.06 0.55
C MET A 52 -6.87 -0.09 2.08
N VAL A 53 -6.07 -0.94 2.74
CA VAL A 53 -6.02 -1.01 4.20
C VAL A 53 -5.51 0.31 4.78
N MET A 54 -4.46 0.91 4.21
CA MET A 54 -3.97 2.22 4.66
C MET A 54 -5.00 3.33 4.46
N ALA A 55 -5.66 3.38 3.31
CA ALA A 55 -6.74 4.33 3.04
C ALA A 55 -7.89 4.19 4.06
N TYR A 56 -8.25 2.96 4.44
CA TYR A 56 -9.23 2.72 5.50
C TYR A 56 -8.79 3.26 6.87
N TYR A 57 -7.52 3.12 7.24
CA TYR A 57 -7.01 3.70 8.49
C TYR A 57 -7.00 5.23 8.46
N PHE A 58 -6.61 5.86 7.35
CA PHE A 58 -6.70 7.32 7.21
C PHE A 58 -8.15 7.83 7.25
N TRP A 59 -9.07 7.09 6.64
CA TRP A 59 -10.51 7.39 6.71
C TRP A 59 -11.01 7.30 8.15
N SER A 60 -10.67 6.21 8.83
CA SER A 60 -11.06 5.95 10.22
C SER A 60 -10.48 6.96 11.20
N SER A 61 -9.31 7.54 10.90
CA SER A 61 -8.69 8.60 11.70
C SER A 61 -9.21 10.01 11.37
N GLY A 62 -10.19 10.14 10.47
CA GLY A 62 -10.74 11.43 10.03
C GLY A 62 -9.83 12.23 9.10
N ASN A 63 -8.71 11.66 8.61
CA ASN A 63 -7.75 12.35 7.76
C ASN A 63 -8.11 12.21 6.27
N MET A 64 -9.18 12.90 5.87
CA MET A 64 -9.69 12.85 4.49
C MET A 64 -8.70 13.37 3.45
N GLN A 65 -7.84 14.33 3.81
CA GLN A 65 -6.82 14.84 2.90
C GLN A 65 -5.84 13.73 2.49
N THR A 66 -5.38 12.92 3.45
CA THR A 66 -4.49 11.80 3.16
C THR A 66 -5.23 10.65 2.46
N VAL A 67 -6.51 10.40 2.73
CA VAL A 67 -7.31 9.44 1.94
C VAL A 67 -7.32 9.80 0.45
N LEU A 68 -7.50 11.07 0.11
CA LEU A 68 -7.49 11.52 -1.30
C LEU A 68 -6.12 11.31 -1.95
N ILE A 69 -5.04 11.47 -1.19
CA ILE A 69 -3.68 11.21 -1.64
C ILE A 69 -3.46 9.70 -1.87
N GLU A 70 -4.13 8.81 -1.13
CA GLU A 70 -4.03 7.36 -1.30
C GLU A 70 -4.79 6.82 -2.52
N ILE A 71 -5.79 7.54 -3.05
CA ILE A 71 -6.54 7.12 -4.24
C ILE A 71 -5.63 6.77 -5.43
N PRO A 72 -4.67 7.62 -5.86
CA PRO A 72 -3.76 7.24 -6.94
C PRO A 72 -2.92 6.00 -6.61
N PHE A 73 -2.44 5.83 -5.37
CA PHE A 73 -1.68 4.66 -4.96
C PHE A 73 -2.51 3.37 -4.98
N PHE A 74 -3.80 3.47 -4.64
CA PHE A 74 -4.74 2.38 -4.79
C PHE A 74 -5.01 2.04 -6.26
N LEU A 75 -5.09 3.04 -7.14
CA LEU A 75 -5.39 2.84 -8.57
C LEU A 75 -4.19 2.35 -9.39
N VAL A 76 -2.96 2.72 -9.03
CA VAL A 76 -1.74 2.34 -9.78
C VAL A 76 -1.60 0.83 -9.97
N PRO A 77 -1.79 -0.05 -8.97
CA PRO A 77 -1.69 -1.49 -9.17
C PRO A 77 -2.73 -2.04 -10.16
N PHE A 78 -3.96 -1.49 -10.17
CA PHE A 78 -4.97 -1.87 -11.16
C PHE A 78 -4.61 -1.38 -12.56
N LEU A 79 -4.06 -0.17 -12.66
CA LEU A 79 -3.54 0.35 -13.92
C LEU A 79 -2.40 -0.52 -14.45
N MET A 80 -1.49 -0.96 -13.59
CA MET A 80 -0.39 -1.88 -13.93
C MET A 80 -0.92 -3.23 -14.43
N ILE A 81 -1.95 -3.79 -13.80
CA ILE A 81 -2.62 -5.00 -14.28
C ILE A 81 -3.23 -4.77 -15.67
N TYR A 82 -3.93 -3.64 -15.87
CA TYR A 82 -4.55 -3.29 -17.14
C TYR A 82 -3.54 -3.12 -18.28
N LEU A 83 -2.45 -2.39 -18.01
CA LEU A 83 -1.36 -2.16 -18.98
C LEU A 83 -0.51 -3.41 -19.25
N ARG A 84 -0.72 -4.48 -18.46
CA ARG A 84 0.08 -5.72 -18.44
C ARG A 84 1.53 -5.46 -18.00
N HIS A 85 2.25 -6.54 -17.73
CA HIS A 85 3.62 -6.47 -17.21
C HIS A 85 4.52 -5.65 -18.17
N PRO A 86 5.23 -4.60 -17.70
CA PRO A 86 5.96 -3.67 -18.57
C PRO A 86 7.11 -4.32 -19.35
N PHE A 87 7.57 -5.50 -18.94
CA PHE A 87 8.59 -6.29 -19.65
C PHE A 87 8.04 -7.56 -20.31
N ALA A 88 6.72 -7.69 -20.45
CA ALA A 88 6.15 -8.76 -21.28
C ALA A 88 6.48 -8.45 -22.75
N LYS A 89 7.37 -9.26 -23.33
CA LYS A 89 7.37 -9.47 -24.78
C LYS A 89 6.12 -10.25 -25.17
#